data_AF-A0A452XQ61-F1
#
_entry.id   AF-A0A452XQ61-F1
#
_cell.length_a   1.000
_cell.length_b   1.000
_cell.length_c   1.000
_cell.angle_alpha   90.00
_cell.angle_beta   90.00
_cell.angle_gamma   90.00
#
_symmetry.space_group_name_H-M   'P 1'
#
loop_
_entity.id
_entity.type
_entity.pdbx_description
1 polymer ?
#
loop_
_entity_poly.entity_id
_entity_poly.type
_entity_poly.pdbx_seq_one_letter_code
_entity_poly.pdbx_strand_id
1 'polypeptide(L)'
;MPPKLLTHLILALVAVSGAAAARRHPAPANFTASGNPVYIWPLPKNFTSGTQTLAVDPDLALDPQGAGGGAAAVAEAFERYRHLIFSPWAHAARPASAGYDVARLTVVVASADETLELGVDESYTIYIAAAGGANSIVGGATIEANTIYGAIRGLE
;
A
#
# COMPACT_ATOMS: atom_id res chain seq x y z
N MET A 1 49.38 -36.62 -45.37
CA MET A 1 47.99 -37.02 -45.71
C MET A 1 47.57 -38.13 -44.74
N PRO A 2 46.78 -37.84 -43.70
CA PRO A 2 46.36 -38.86 -42.74
C PRO A 2 45.00 -39.47 -43.12
N PRO A 3 44.79 -40.79 -42.93
CA PRO A 3 43.45 -41.36 -42.95
C PRO A 3 42.76 -41.17 -41.59
N LYS A 4 41.47 -40.86 -41.65
CA LYS A 4 40.55 -40.60 -40.54
C LYS A 4 40.20 -41.91 -39.82
N LEU A 5 40.36 -41.95 -38.49
CA LEU A 5 39.70 -42.93 -37.63
C LEU A 5 38.66 -42.20 -36.78
N LEU A 6 37.40 -42.40 -37.16
CA LEU A 6 36.20 -41.99 -36.44
C LEU A 6 35.86 -43.14 -35.48
N THR A 7 35.87 -42.89 -34.18
CA THR A 7 35.33 -43.84 -33.21
C THR A 7 34.57 -43.05 -32.15
N HIS A 8 33.24 -43.14 -32.24
CA HIS A 8 32.30 -42.52 -31.31
C HIS A 8 32.08 -43.45 -30.12
N LEU A 9 32.41 -42.96 -28.91
CA LEU A 9 31.98 -43.57 -27.65
C LEU A 9 30.91 -42.66 -27.06
N ILE A 10 29.64 -42.99 -27.27
CA ILE A 10 28.51 -42.31 -26.63
C ILE A 10 28.19 -43.08 -25.35
N LEU A 11 28.54 -42.50 -24.21
CA LEU A 11 28.16 -42.99 -22.89
C LEU A 11 26.78 -42.40 -22.55
N ALA A 12 25.74 -43.23 -22.57
CA ALA A 12 24.40 -42.83 -22.15
C ALA A 12 24.30 -42.90 -20.62
N LEU A 13 24.30 -41.74 -19.95
CA LEU A 13 23.98 -41.61 -18.53
C LEU A 13 22.49 -41.24 -18.40
N VAL A 14 21.65 -42.23 -18.11
CA VAL A 14 20.25 -41.99 -17.74
C VAL A 14 20.22 -41.61 -16.26
N ALA A 15 20.11 -40.31 -15.98
CA ALA A 15 19.80 -39.82 -14.65
C ALA A 15 18.28 -39.67 -14.50
N VAL A 16 17.62 -40.65 -13.87
CA VAL A 16 16.26 -40.47 -13.35
C VAL A 16 16.37 -39.54 -12.14
N SER A 17 16.20 -38.23 -12.37
CA SER A 17 15.95 -37.29 -11.28
C SER A 17 14.46 -37.32 -10.96
N GLY A 18 14.08 -38.12 -9.97
CA GLY A 18 12.79 -38.01 -9.31
C GLY A 18 12.72 -36.69 -8.56
N ALA A 19 12.23 -35.64 -9.22
CA ALA A 19 11.84 -34.42 -8.54
C ALA A 19 10.49 -34.67 -7.85
N ALA A 20 10.56 -35.15 -6.60
CA ALA A 20 9.48 -34.97 -5.65
C ALA A 20 9.36 -33.48 -5.35
N ALA A 21 8.74 -32.72 -6.25
CA ALA A 21 8.35 -31.35 -5.99
C ALA A 21 7.23 -31.41 -4.94
N ALA A 22 7.60 -31.10 -3.70
CA ALA A 22 6.70 -30.92 -2.59
C ALA A 22 5.48 -30.10 -3.06
N ARG A 23 4.27 -30.60 -2.77
CA ARG A 23 3.06 -29.80 -2.93
C ARG A 23 3.27 -28.56 -2.06
N ARG A 24 3.59 -27.43 -2.68
CA ARG A 24 3.47 -26.14 -2.02
C ARG A 24 1.99 -26.02 -1.72
N HIS A 25 1.63 -26.22 -0.46
CA HIS A 25 0.35 -25.71 0.02
C HIS A 25 0.31 -24.23 -0.37
N PRO A 26 -0.69 -23.78 -1.16
CA PRO A 26 -0.82 -22.36 -1.42
C PRO A 26 -1.00 -21.70 -0.06
N ALA A 27 -0.07 -20.81 0.30
CA ALA A 27 -0.22 -20.03 1.51
C ALA A 27 -1.51 -19.21 1.37
N PRO A 28 -2.51 -19.32 2.27
CA PRO A 28 -3.51 -18.29 2.38
C PRO A 28 -2.83 -17.11 3.08
N ALA A 29 -2.06 -16.35 2.33
CA ALA A 29 -1.52 -15.08 2.80
C ALA A 29 -1.97 -14.05 1.78
N ASN A 30 -2.59 -12.98 2.26
CA ASN A 30 -2.87 -11.83 1.42
C ASN A 30 -1.51 -11.30 0.99
N PHE A 31 -1.22 -11.34 -0.31
CA PHE A 31 0.03 -10.82 -0.88
C PHE A 31 -0.27 -9.57 -1.71
N THR A 32 0.68 -8.64 -1.75
CA THR A 32 0.65 -7.49 -2.65
C THR A 32 0.87 -7.94 -4.10
N ALA A 33 0.62 -7.06 -5.07
CA ALA A 33 0.90 -7.35 -6.49
C ALA A 33 2.39 -7.64 -6.75
N SER A 34 3.30 -7.19 -5.88
CA SER A 34 4.73 -7.51 -5.93
C SER A 34 5.12 -8.81 -5.21
N GLY A 35 4.15 -9.56 -4.67
CA GLY A 35 4.38 -10.83 -3.97
C GLY A 35 4.84 -10.70 -2.52
N ASN A 36 4.73 -9.51 -1.91
CA ASN A 36 5.06 -9.30 -0.50
C ASN A 36 3.84 -9.60 0.39
N PRO A 37 4.02 -10.10 1.61
CA PRO A 37 2.91 -10.27 2.55
C PRO A 37 2.23 -8.92 2.87
N VAL A 38 0.89 -8.93 2.95
CA VAL A 38 0.08 -7.78 3.33
C VAL A 38 -0.02 -7.72 4.85
N TYR A 39 0.47 -6.62 5.42
CA TYR A 39 0.46 -6.35 6.86
C TYR A 39 -0.64 -5.35 7.24
N ILE A 40 -1.89 -5.66 6.89
CA ILE A 40 -3.06 -4.82 7.21
C ILE A 40 -3.99 -5.61 8.11
N TRP A 41 -4.36 -5.04 9.25
CA TRP A 41 -5.25 -5.67 10.21
C TRP A 41 -6.23 -4.65 10.84
N PRO A 42 -7.56 -4.91 10.81
CA PRO A 42 -8.21 -5.99 10.08
C PRO A 42 -8.02 -5.86 8.57
N LEU A 43 -8.04 -6.98 7.85
CA LEU A 43 -7.97 -6.94 6.39
C LEU A 43 -9.22 -6.22 5.83
N PRO A 44 -9.07 -5.21 4.96
CA PRO A 44 -10.20 -4.51 4.38
C PRO A 44 -11.10 -5.47 3.58
N LYS A 45 -12.40 -5.16 3.52
CA LYS A 45 -13.39 -5.94 2.77
C LYS A 45 -13.00 -6.12 1.30
N ASN A 46 -12.41 -5.08 0.70
CA ASN A 46 -11.84 -5.11 -0.64
C ASN A 46 -10.43 -4.54 -0.58
N PHE A 47 -9.46 -5.24 -1.16
CA PHE A 47 -8.06 -4.82 -1.17
C PHE A 47 -7.42 -5.09 -2.52
N THR A 48 -6.73 -4.09 -3.05
CA THR A 48 -5.83 -4.20 -4.19
C THR A 48 -4.55 -3.44 -3.87
N SER A 49 -3.45 -3.78 -4.55
CA SER A 49 -2.18 -3.09 -4.37
C SER A 49 -1.47 -2.92 -5.71
N GLY A 50 -0.68 -1.86 -5.81
CA GLY A 50 0.26 -1.66 -6.90
C GLY A 50 1.56 -2.45 -6.72
N THR A 51 2.47 -2.26 -7.66
CA THR A 51 3.83 -2.84 -7.63
C THR A 51 4.91 -1.83 -7.25
N GLN A 52 4.54 -0.56 -7.06
CA GLN A 52 5.46 0.54 -6.78
C GLN A 52 5.49 0.88 -5.29
N THR A 53 6.65 1.33 -4.80
CA THR A 53 6.80 1.92 -3.47
C THR A 53 6.91 3.43 -3.63
N LEU A 54 6.15 4.19 -2.83
CA LEU A 54 6.10 5.65 -2.89
C LEU A 54 6.77 6.25 -1.67
N ALA A 55 7.55 7.32 -1.87
CA ALA A 55 8.12 8.12 -0.82
C ALA A 55 7.07 9.12 -0.28
N VAL A 56 6.88 9.13 1.03
CA VAL A 56 5.93 10.02 1.73
C VAL A 56 6.69 11.11 2.46
N ASP A 57 6.21 12.36 2.35
CA ASP A 57 6.77 13.49 3.10
C ASP A 57 6.48 13.31 4.60
N PRO A 58 7.49 13.31 5.49
CA PRO A 58 7.27 13.30 6.94
C PRO A 58 6.43 14.49 7.43
N ASP A 59 6.46 15.59 6.67
CA ASP A 59 5.59 16.75 6.90
C ASP A 59 4.29 16.68 6.10
N LEU A 60 3.74 15.46 5.95
CA LEU A 60 2.47 15.18 5.29
C LEU A 60 1.41 16.20 5.74
N ALA A 61 0.83 16.89 4.76
CA ALA A 61 -0.22 17.88 5.02
C ALA A 61 -1.61 17.24 4.93
N LEU A 62 -2.51 17.62 5.83
CA LEU A 62 -3.94 17.30 5.72
C LEU A 62 -4.62 18.28 4.76
N ASP A 63 -5.48 17.75 3.90
CA ASP A 63 -6.37 18.51 3.03
C ASP A 63 -7.83 18.06 3.26
N PRO A 64 -8.51 18.67 4.24
CA PRO A 64 -9.87 18.31 4.60
C PRO A 64 -10.87 18.84 3.58
N GLN A 65 -11.79 18.00 3.13
CA GLN A 65 -12.81 18.31 2.13
C GLN A 65 -14.18 17.75 2.53
N GLY A 66 -15.25 18.31 1.95
CA GLY A 66 -16.63 17.92 2.28
C GLY A 66 -17.14 18.51 3.59
N ALA A 67 -18.42 18.26 3.90
CA ALA A 67 -19.09 18.89 5.03
C ALA A 67 -18.48 18.50 6.39
N GLY A 68 -18.05 17.23 6.53
CA GLY A 68 -17.42 16.72 7.75
C GLY A 68 -15.89 16.80 7.76
N GLY A 69 -15.26 17.22 6.65
CA GLY A 69 -13.80 17.17 6.54
C GLY A 69 -13.10 18.07 7.56
N GLY A 70 -13.71 19.21 7.86
CA GLY A 70 -13.21 20.17 8.85
C GLY A 70 -13.52 19.83 10.30
N ALA A 71 -14.08 18.64 10.59
CA ALA A 71 -14.36 18.21 11.95
C ALA A 71 -13.07 18.10 12.77
N ALA A 72 -13.09 18.59 14.01
CA ALA A 72 -11.93 18.55 14.89
C ALA A 72 -11.43 17.11 15.12
N ALA A 73 -12.35 16.15 15.24
CA ALA A 73 -12.01 14.74 15.41
C ALA A 73 -11.14 14.17 14.28
N VAL A 74 -11.37 14.61 13.03
CA VAL A 74 -10.58 14.18 11.87
C VAL A 74 -9.18 14.76 11.91
N ALA A 75 -9.05 16.06 12.21
CA ALA A 75 -7.76 16.74 12.32
C ALA A 75 -6.90 16.18 13.47
N GLU A 76 -7.49 15.97 14.65
CA GLU A 76 -6.80 15.40 15.82
C GLU A 76 -6.39 13.94 15.58
N ALA A 77 -7.23 13.15 14.88
CA ALA A 77 -6.87 11.80 14.48
C ALA A 77 -5.70 11.81 13.50
N PHE A 78 -5.73 12.68 12.49
CA PHE A 78 -4.64 12.82 11.53
C PHE A 78 -3.31 13.13 12.22
N GLU A 79 -3.27 14.12 13.11
CA GLU A 79 -2.02 14.49 13.81
C GLU A 79 -1.50 13.36 14.70
N ARG A 80 -2.40 12.61 15.36
CA ARG A 80 -2.03 11.40 16.10
C ARG A 80 -1.34 10.36 15.21
N TYR A 81 -1.92 10.01 14.06
CA TYR A 81 -1.30 9.00 13.17
C TYR A 81 -0.03 9.51 12.51
N ARG A 82 -0.01 10.77 12.09
CA ARG A 82 1.19 11.41 11.56
C ARG A 82 2.35 11.30 12.55
N HIS A 83 2.09 11.56 13.84
CA HIS A 83 3.10 11.42 14.88
C HIS A 83 3.57 9.98 15.11
N LEU A 84 2.65 9.00 15.04
CA LEU A 84 2.98 7.57 15.20
C LEU A 84 3.81 7.04 14.02
N ILE A 85 3.47 7.47 12.80
CA ILE A 85 4.13 7.03 11.55
C ILE A 85 5.48 7.72 11.39
N PHE A 86 5.52 9.05 11.55
CA PHE A 86 6.72 9.86 11.37
C PHE A 86 7.30 10.26 12.73
N SER A 87 8.00 9.31 13.35
CA SER A 87 8.77 9.62 14.56
C SER A 87 9.89 10.64 14.28
N PRO A 88 10.50 11.28 15.31
CA PRO A 88 11.46 12.38 15.14
C PRO A 88 12.64 12.09 14.19
N TRP A 89 13.04 10.83 14.02
CA TRP A 89 14.11 10.47 13.09
C TRP A 89 13.72 10.63 11.62
N ALA A 90 12.44 10.52 11.27
CA ALA A 90 11.96 10.68 9.89
C ALA A 90 12.22 12.11 9.39
N HIS A 91 11.99 13.11 10.26
CA HIS A 91 12.29 14.51 9.96
C HIS A 91 13.80 14.78 9.92
N ALA A 92 14.58 14.13 10.79
CA ALA A 92 16.04 14.28 10.80
C ALA A 92 16.72 13.65 9.56
N ALA A 93 16.13 12.58 9.01
CA ALA A 93 16.61 11.90 7.82
C ALA A 93 16.21 12.60 6.50
N ARG A 94 15.44 13.69 6.56
CA ARG A 94 14.93 14.43 5.40
C ARG A 94 16.07 15.06 4.60
N PRO A 95 16.31 14.64 3.34
CA PRO A 95 17.27 15.30 2.48
C PRO A 95 16.74 16.69 2.08
N ALA A 96 17.58 17.71 2.11
CA ALA A 96 17.18 19.10 1.82
C ALA A 96 16.60 19.31 0.41
N SER A 97 16.84 18.38 -0.52
CA SER A 97 16.37 18.42 -1.92
C SER A 97 15.48 17.22 -2.31
N ALA A 98 14.98 16.44 -1.35
CA ALA A 98 14.14 15.29 -1.66
C ALA A 98 12.76 15.71 -2.16
N GLY A 99 12.40 15.24 -3.36
CA GLY A 99 11.01 15.18 -3.78
C GLY A 99 10.32 13.98 -3.13
N TYR A 100 9.07 14.17 -2.72
CA TYR A 100 8.20 13.11 -2.20
C TYR A 100 7.08 12.84 -3.21
N ASP A 101 6.69 11.58 -3.35
CA ASP A 101 5.59 11.17 -4.22
C ASP A 101 4.23 11.56 -3.60
N VAL A 102 4.15 11.53 -2.27
CA VAL A 102 2.96 11.88 -1.50
C VAL A 102 3.32 12.90 -0.42
N ALA A 103 2.85 14.15 -0.59
CA ALA A 103 3.06 15.24 0.37
C ALA A 103 1.76 15.73 1.03
N ARG A 104 0.60 15.25 0.55
CA ARG A 104 -0.73 15.62 1.04
C ARG A 104 -1.64 14.40 1.10
N LEU A 105 -2.43 14.33 2.17
CA LEU A 105 -3.54 13.40 2.32
C LEU A 105 -4.85 14.18 2.22
N THR A 106 -5.63 13.92 1.18
CA THR A 106 -6.97 14.50 1.03
C THR A 106 -7.98 13.62 1.75
N VAL A 107 -8.77 14.19 2.67
CA VAL A 107 -9.81 13.46 3.40
C VAL A 107 -11.16 14.09 3.09
N VAL A 108 -12.01 13.37 2.37
CA VAL A 108 -13.35 13.81 1.98
C VAL A 108 -14.38 13.15 2.87
N VAL A 109 -15.14 13.96 3.62
CA VAL A 109 -16.21 13.47 4.49
C VAL A 109 -17.54 14.10 4.10
N ALA A 110 -18.50 13.26 3.70
CA ALA A 110 -19.76 13.73 3.14
C ALA A 110 -20.67 14.43 4.17
N SER A 111 -20.73 13.92 5.40
CA SER A 111 -21.59 14.43 6.48
C SER A 111 -20.81 15.08 7.61
N ALA A 112 -21.32 16.19 8.14
CA ALA A 112 -20.85 16.84 9.36
C ALA A 112 -21.51 16.27 10.64
N ASP A 113 -22.35 15.24 10.51
CA ASP A 113 -22.98 14.59 11.65
C ASP A 113 -21.97 13.75 12.43
N GLU A 114 -21.81 14.09 13.70
CA GLU A 114 -20.92 13.42 14.64
C GLU A 114 -21.68 12.56 15.65
N THR A 115 -22.99 12.35 15.47
CA THR A 115 -23.80 11.54 16.40
C THR A 115 -23.30 10.10 16.43
N LEU A 116 -22.93 9.61 17.62
CA LEU A 116 -22.47 8.23 17.81
C LEU A 116 -23.62 7.31 18.20
N GLU A 117 -23.89 6.33 17.35
CA GLU A 117 -24.92 5.31 17.59
C GLU A 117 -24.53 3.95 17.01
N LEU A 118 -25.25 2.90 17.44
CA LEU A 118 -25.06 1.57 16.87
C LEU A 118 -25.50 1.56 15.41
N GLY A 119 -24.59 1.11 14.53
CA GLY A 119 -24.86 1.08 13.09
C GLY A 119 -24.46 2.34 12.34
N VAL A 120 -23.71 3.26 12.98
CA VAL A 120 -23.09 4.38 12.28
C VAL A 120 -22.23 3.88 11.12
N ASP A 121 -22.24 4.63 10.01
CA ASP A 121 -21.50 4.25 8.82
C ASP A 121 -19.99 4.51 9.01
N GLU A 122 -19.25 3.44 9.33
CA GLU A 122 -17.78 3.43 9.43
C GLU A 122 -17.09 3.03 8.11
N SER A 123 -17.81 3.00 6.98
CA SER A 123 -17.22 2.64 5.69
C SER A 123 -16.34 3.76 5.13
N TYR A 124 -15.29 3.36 4.43
CA TYR A 124 -14.34 4.26 3.80
C TYR A 124 -13.74 3.62 2.55
N THR A 125 -13.17 4.46 1.69
CA THR A 125 -12.32 4.03 0.58
C THR A 125 -11.00 4.79 0.61
N ILE A 126 -9.90 4.08 0.45
CA ILE A 126 -8.56 4.66 0.32
C ILE A 126 -8.07 4.50 -1.11
N TYR A 127 -7.62 5.60 -1.70
CA TYR A 127 -6.97 5.63 -2.99
C TYR A 127 -5.54 6.15 -2.85
N ILE A 128 -4.57 5.42 -3.38
CA ILE A 128 -3.16 5.82 -3.40
C ILE A 128 -2.67 5.75 -4.84
N ALA A 129 -2.19 6.87 -5.39
CA ALA A 129 -1.71 6.95 -6.76
C ALA A 129 -0.37 7.68 -6.84
N ALA A 130 0.53 7.13 -7.65
CA ALA A 130 1.76 7.82 -8.05
C ALA A 130 1.42 8.98 -9.00
N ALA A 131 2.19 10.08 -8.91
CA ALA A 131 2.07 11.17 -9.87
C ALA A 131 2.37 10.68 -11.29
N GLY A 132 1.56 11.09 -12.27
CA GLY A 132 1.73 10.67 -13.67
C GLY A 132 1.34 9.21 -13.95
N GLY A 133 0.66 8.54 -13.02
CA GLY A 133 0.03 7.23 -13.26
C GLY A 133 -1.19 7.32 -14.18
N ALA A 134 -1.63 6.19 -14.74
CA ALA A 134 -2.71 6.11 -15.73
C ALA A 134 -4.02 6.80 -15.31
N ASN A 135 -4.26 6.95 -14.00
CA ASN A 135 -5.49 7.49 -13.43
C ASN A 135 -5.29 8.79 -12.63
N SER A 136 -4.07 9.36 -12.56
CA SER A 136 -3.87 10.63 -11.83
C SER A 136 -2.66 11.43 -12.33
N ILE A 137 -2.91 12.72 -12.61
CA ILE A 137 -1.88 13.71 -12.95
C ILE A 137 -1.11 14.14 -11.69
N VAL A 138 -1.75 14.04 -10.51
CA VAL A 138 -1.19 14.44 -9.21
C VAL A 138 -0.97 13.19 -8.37
N GLY A 139 0.25 13.01 -7.84
CA GLY A 139 0.52 11.96 -6.86
C GLY A 139 -0.17 12.29 -5.54
N GLY A 140 -0.75 11.29 -4.89
CA GLY A 140 -1.48 11.55 -3.66
C GLY A 140 -2.13 10.33 -3.04
N ALA A 141 -2.62 10.56 -1.83
CA ALA A 141 -3.48 9.66 -1.09
C ALA A 141 -4.80 10.37 -0.78
N THR A 142 -5.91 9.67 -0.97
CA THR A 142 -7.26 10.16 -0.70
C THR A 142 -8.02 9.15 0.15
N ILE A 143 -8.69 9.64 1.18
CA ILE A 143 -9.68 8.90 1.96
C ILE A 143 -11.05 9.51 1.65
N GLU A 144 -12.01 8.68 1.27
CA GLU A 144 -13.41 9.09 1.10
C GLU A 144 -14.29 8.31 2.08
N ALA A 145 -15.12 9.04 2.82
CA ALA A 145 -16.04 8.45 3.80
C ALA A 145 -17.35 9.22 3.88
N ASN A 146 -18.42 8.54 4.29
CA ASN A 146 -19.72 9.17 4.49
C ASN A 146 -19.79 9.95 5.81
N THR A 147 -19.10 9.47 6.85
CA THR A 147 -19.07 10.08 8.18
C THR A 147 -17.63 10.23 8.69
N ILE A 148 -17.45 11.00 9.77
CA ILE A 148 -16.15 11.15 10.43
C ILE A 148 -15.58 9.81 10.93
N TYR A 149 -16.44 8.84 11.25
CA TYR A 149 -16.02 7.55 11.77
C TYR A 149 -15.33 6.72 10.69
N GLY A 150 -15.89 6.68 9.48
CA GLY A 150 -15.23 6.06 8.33
C GLY A 150 -13.90 6.72 8.00
N ALA A 151 -13.83 8.06 8.06
CA ALA A 151 -12.59 8.79 7.83
C ALA A 151 -11.50 8.41 8.85
N ILE A 152 -11.84 8.32 10.14
CA ILE A 152 -10.92 7.90 11.20
C ILE A 152 -10.47 6.45 11.01
N ARG A 153 -11.37 5.52 10.59
CA ARG A 153 -10.98 4.15 10.24
C ARG A 153 -10.01 4.10 9.06
N GLY A 154 -10.16 5.00 8.09
CA GLY A 154 -9.27 5.09 6.94
C GLY A 154 -7.88 5.67 7.25
N LEU A 155 -7.70 6.31 8.40
CA LEU A 155 -6.39 6.87 8.81
C LEU A 155 -5.47 5.84 9.48
N GLU A 156 -6.01 4.70 9.93
CA GLU A 156 -5.28 3.57 10.54
C GLU A 156 -4.57 2.68 9.51
#